data_AF-A0A932K4D9-F1
#
_entry.id   AF-A0A932K4D9-F1
#
_cell.length_a   1.000
_cell.length_b   1.000
_cell.length_c   1.000
_cell.angle_alpha   90.00
_cell.angle_beta   90.00
_cell.angle_gamma   90.00
#
_symmetry.space_group_name_H-M   'P 1'
#
loop_
_entity.id
_entity.type
_entity.pdbx_description
1 polymer ?
#
loop_
_entity_poly.entity_id
_entity_poly.type
_entity_poly.pdbx_seq_one_letter_code
_entity_poly.pdbx_strand_id
1 'polypeptide(L)'
;PNIIGLRPTEEWVRAAHYSKSNGHVFEDEFLEKKYLELSRTVDSKDRERVAREIGDHLFEEFTTIPLLTIFNEVAINPKVIAEWTYPGPGAGRSTHFHLLKAAR
;
A
#
# COMPACT_ATOMS: atom_id res chain seq x y z
N PRO A 1 -2.60 -10.88 -13.21
CA PRO A 1 -3.62 -9.95 -12.71
C PRO A 1 -3.26 -9.48 -11.30
N ASN A 2 -2.55 -8.35 -11.19
CA ASN A 2 -2.34 -7.72 -9.90
C ASN A 2 -3.70 -7.24 -9.42
N ILE A 3 -4.21 -7.84 -8.35
CA ILE A 3 -5.30 -7.24 -7.60
C ILE A 3 -4.73 -5.94 -7.06
N ILE A 4 -5.08 -4.83 -7.71
CA ILE A 4 -4.49 -3.52 -7.44
C ILE A 4 -4.86 -3.17 -6.00
N GLY A 5 -3.90 -3.38 -5.10
CA GLY A 5 -3.97 -2.81 -3.77
C GLY A 5 -3.76 -1.31 -3.93
N LEU A 6 -4.84 -0.57 -4.19
CA LEU A 6 -4.92 0.88 -4.07
C LEU A 6 -4.75 1.21 -2.58
N ARG A 7 -3.52 1.08 -2.09
CA ARG A 7 -3.17 1.48 -0.74
C ARG A 7 -2.63 2.89 -0.86
N PRO A 8 -3.06 3.85 -0.03
CA PRO A 8 -2.42 5.15 0.04
C PRO A 8 -1.07 5.02 0.78
N THR A 9 -0.19 4.12 0.31
CA THR A 9 1.22 4.17 0.68
C THR A 9 1.81 5.40 0.01
N GLU A 10 2.79 6.02 0.66
CA GLU A 10 3.50 7.16 0.08
C GLU A 10 4.01 6.84 -1.35
N GLU A 11 4.55 5.63 -1.55
CA GLU A 11 4.96 5.14 -2.88
C GLU A 11 3.80 5.15 -3.88
N TRP A 12 2.63 4.64 -3.51
CA TRP A 12 1.48 4.58 -4.41
C TRP A 12 0.94 5.97 -4.72
N VAL A 13 0.91 6.88 -3.75
CA VAL A 13 0.53 8.28 -4.00
C VAL A 13 1.42 8.88 -5.09
N ARG A 14 2.72 8.62 -5.05
CA ARG A 14 3.65 9.06 -6.11
C ARG A 14 3.40 8.36 -7.44
N ALA A 15 3.15 7.06 -7.42
CA ALA A 15 2.97 6.24 -8.62
C ALA A 15 1.60 6.42 -9.29
N ALA A 16 0.57 6.86 -8.58
CA ALA A 16 -0.77 6.99 -9.13
C ALA A 16 -1.17 8.44 -9.45
N HIS A 17 -0.67 9.40 -8.66
CA HIS A 17 -1.20 10.78 -8.64
C HIS A 17 -0.18 11.85 -9.02
N TYR A 18 0.93 11.47 -9.65
CA TYR A 18 1.87 12.42 -10.25
C TYR A 18 1.51 12.73 -11.69
N SER A 19 1.64 14.00 -12.07
CA SER A 19 1.49 14.45 -13.46
C SER A 19 2.49 13.87 -14.46
N LYS A 20 3.54 13.20 -13.99
CA LYS A 20 4.49 12.48 -14.86
C LYS A 20 4.62 11.00 -14.50
N SER A 21 3.70 10.46 -13.69
CA SER A 21 3.73 9.04 -13.38
C SER A 21 3.04 8.23 -14.46
N ASN A 22 3.64 7.12 -14.87
CA ASN A 22 3.03 6.14 -15.78
C ASN A 22 1.63 5.66 -15.37
N GLY A 23 1.26 5.77 -14.08
CA GLY A 23 -0.05 5.36 -13.59
C GLY A 23 -1.20 6.27 -14.00
N HIS A 24 -0.97 7.58 -14.09
CA HIS A 24 -1.95 8.63 -14.45
C HIS A 24 -3.41 8.33 -14.02
N VAL A 25 -3.61 7.93 -12.76
CA VAL A 25 -4.91 7.44 -12.28
C VAL A 25 -5.86 8.61 -12.03
N PHE A 26 -5.37 9.60 -11.29
CA PHE A 26 -6.09 10.83 -10.94
C PHE A 26 -5.06 11.88 -10.53
N GLU A 27 -5.15 13.09 -11.07
CA GLU A 27 -4.17 14.15 -10.83
C GLU A 27 -4.83 15.34 -10.17
N ASP A 28 -4.20 15.82 -9.08
CA ASP A 28 -4.65 16.99 -8.35
C ASP A 28 -3.44 17.70 -7.73
N GLU A 29 -3.43 19.04 -7.80
CA GLU A 29 -2.40 19.85 -7.14
C GLU A 29 -2.37 19.63 -5.62
N PHE A 30 -3.54 19.35 -5.01
CA PHE A 30 -3.64 19.00 -3.59
C PHE A 30 -2.77 17.80 -3.26
N LEU A 31 -2.84 16.75 -4.08
CA LEU A 31 -2.09 15.50 -3.88
C LEU A 31 -0.59 15.71 -4.05
N GLU A 32 -0.15 16.52 -5.00
CA GLU A 32 1.27 16.86 -5.16
C GLU A 32 1.80 17.59 -3.93
N LYS A 33 1.08 18.62 -3.46
CA LYS A 33 1.46 19.42 -2.28
C LYS A 33 1.53 18.54 -1.03
N LYS A 34 0.50 17.72 -0.80
CA LYS A 34 0.41 16.84 0.37
C LYS A 34 1.40 15.69 0.34
N TYR A 35 1.70 15.13 -0.83
CA TYR A 35 2.78 14.15 -0.98
C TYR A 35 4.14 14.74 -0.56
N LEU A 36 4.47 15.96 -1.04
CA LEU A 36 5.71 16.62 -0.66
C LEU A 36 5.77 16.92 0.85
N GLU A 37 4.66 17.33 1.46
CA GLU A 37 4.53 17.51 2.91
C GLU A 37 4.78 16.17 3.64
N LEU A 38 4.12 15.10 3.22
CA LEU A 38 4.25 13.76 3.80
C LEU A 38 5.70 13.27 3.75
N SER A 39 6.38 13.44 2.60
CA SER A 39 7.76 12.97 2.38
C SER A 39 8.80 13.66 3.25
N ARG A 40 8.49 14.85 3.76
CA ARG A 40 9.38 15.66 4.61
C ARG A 40 9.01 15.59 6.09
N THR A 41 7.80 15.15 6.41
CA THR A 41 7.29 15.07 7.77
C THR A 41 7.83 13.81 8.46
N VAL A 42 8.55 14.04 9.57
CA VAL A 42 9.15 12.98 10.40
C VAL A 42 8.38 12.71 11.68
N ASP A 43 7.65 13.70 12.21
CA ASP A 43 6.82 13.51 13.39
C ASP A 43 5.66 12.55 13.07
N SER A 44 5.47 11.55 13.93
CA SER A 44 4.49 10.49 13.69
C SER A 44 3.04 10.99 13.63
N LYS A 45 2.67 11.97 14.46
CA LYS A 45 1.29 12.49 14.52
C LYS A 45 1.01 13.38 13.33
N ASP A 46 1.97 14.23 12.97
CA ASP A 46 1.84 15.07 11.79
C ASP A 46 1.80 14.23 10.51
N ARG A 47 2.62 13.17 10.45
CA ARG A 47 2.62 12.25 9.32
C ARG A 47 1.29 11.50 9.18
N GLU A 48 0.70 11.06 10.28
CA GLU A 48 -0.63 10.44 10.29
C GLU A 48 -1.71 11.43 9.83
N ARG A 49 -1.67 12.67 10.31
CA ARG A 49 -2.60 13.73 9.89
C ARG A 49 -2.54 13.94 8.38
N VAL A 50 -1.34 14.12 7.81
CA VAL A 50 -1.18 14.36 6.37
C VAL A 50 -1.63 13.14 5.55
N ALA A 51 -1.30 11.92 6.00
CA ALA A 51 -1.75 10.71 5.33
C ALA A 51 -3.29 10.57 5.32
N ARG A 52 -3.95 10.99 6.41
CA ARG A 52 -5.42 11.02 6.50
C ARG A 52 -6.02 12.04 5.53
N GLU A 53 -5.47 13.26 5.50
CA GLU A 53 -5.91 14.31 4.57
C GLU A 53 -5.83 13.86 3.10
N ILE A 54 -4.77 13.12 2.72
CA ILE A 54 -4.67 12.52 1.38
C ILE A 54 -5.76 11.47 1.16
N GLY A 55 -5.97 10.58 2.12
CA GLY A 55 -6.98 9.52 2.03
C GLY A 55 -8.40 10.06 1.91
N ASP A 56 -8.75 11.05 2.73
CA ASP A 56 -10.05 11.70 2.72
C ASP A 56 -10.32 12.38 1.38
N HIS A 57 -9.35 13.13 0.84
CA HIS A 57 -9.46 13.75 -0.49
C HIS A 57 -9.69 12.72 -1.60
N LEU A 58 -8.92 11.63 -1.61
CA LEU A 58 -9.07 10.56 -2.61
C LEU A 58 -10.42 9.86 -2.53
N PHE A 59 -11.01 9.79 -1.33
CA PHE A 59 -12.32 9.21 -1.10
C PHE A 59 -13.44 10.16 -1.54
N GLU A 60 -13.37 11.44 -1.18
CA GLU A 60 -14.36 12.47 -1.53
C GLU A 60 -14.41 12.75 -3.04
N GLU A 61 -13.26 12.69 -3.71
CA GLU A 61 -13.16 12.82 -5.17
C GLU A 61 -13.53 11.51 -5.92
N PHE A 62 -13.93 10.46 -5.20
CA PHE A 62 -14.32 9.16 -5.76
C PHE A 62 -13.29 8.58 -6.76
N THR A 63 -12.00 8.81 -6.49
CA THR A 63 -10.89 8.43 -7.40
C THR A 63 -10.82 6.93 -7.65
N THR A 64 -11.39 6.14 -6.74
CA THR A 64 -11.49 4.68 -6.82
C THR A 64 -12.78 4.20 -6.13
N ILE A 65 -13.30 3.04 -6.54
CA ILE A 65 -14.47 2.41 -5.91
C ILE A 65 -14.01 1.16 -5.16
N PRO A 66 -13.91 1.19 -3.82
CA PRO A 66 -13.48 0.03 -3.05
C PRO A 66 -14.58 -1.04 -3.04
N LEU A 67 -14.30 -2.21 -3.63
CA LEU A 67 -15.25 -3.33 -3.71
C LEU A 67 -15.03 -4.40 -2.63
N LEU A 68 -13.78 -4.66 -2.27
CA LEU A 68 -13.39 -5.76 -1.40
C LEU A 68 -12.04 -5.49 -0.73
N THR A 69 -11.91 -5.94 0.52
CA THR A 69 -10.63 -6.06 1.20
C THR A 69 -10.26 -7.53 1.24
N ILE A 70 -9.18 -7.90 0.55
CA ILE A 70 -8.65 -9.26 0.55
C ILE A 70 -7.35 -9.36 1.34
N PHE A 71 -7.22 -10.46 2.06
CA PHE A 71 -5.97 -10.83 2.70
C PHE A 71 -5.10 -11.61 1.72
N ASN A 72 -3.79 -11.49 1.86
CA ASN A 72 -2.88 -12.33 1.09
C ASN A 72 -3.04 -13.78 1.55
N GLU A 73 -3.53 -14.64 0.67
CA GLU A 73 -3.57 -16.07 0.88
C GLU A 73 -2.28 -16.70 0.32
N VAL A 74 -1.58 -17.47 1.14
CA VAL A 74 -0.33 -18.14 0.76
C VAL A 74 -0.49 -19.65 0.91
N ALA A 75 -0.10 -20.39 -0.13
CA ALA A 75 0.03 -21.84 -0.08
C ALA A 75 1.51 -22.21 0.07
N ILE A 76 1.81 -23.13 0.98
CA ILE A 76 3.19 -23.62 1.22
C ILE A 76 3.31 -25.10 0.86
N ASN A 77 4.50 -25.50 0.43
CA ASN A 77 4.83 -26.91 0.30
C ASN A 77 5.31 -27.45 1.66
N PRO A 78 4.53 -28.33 2.34
CA PRO A 78 4.89 -28.81 3.67
C PRO A 78 6.15 -29.69 3.68
N LYS A 79 6.59 -30.20 2.52
CA LYS A 79 7.86 -30.95 2.39
C LYS A 79 9.10 -30.05 2.48
N VAL A 80 8.92 -28.73 2.33
CA VAL A 80 10.02 -27.74 2.31
C VAL A 80 9.89 -26.77 3.48
N ILE A 81 8.66 -26.39 3.83
CA ILE A 81 8.36 -25.41 4.89
C ILE A 81 7.50 -26.10 5.94
N ALA A 82 7.99 -26.20 7.16
CA ALA A 82 7.24 -26.73 8.31
C ALA A 82 6.29 -25.67 8.90
N GLU A 83 6.70 -24.40 8.90
CA GLU A 83 5.93 -23.33 9.53
C GLU A 83 6.20 -21.99 8.83
N TRP A 84 5.16 -21.17 8.71
CA TRP A 84 5.28 -19.77 8.32
C TRP A 84 4.25 -18.93 9.07
N THR A 85 4.69 -18.18 10.08
CA THR A 85 3.84 -17.20 10.76
C THR A 85 3.70 -15.97 9.87
N TYR A 86 2.81 -16.06 8.89
CA TYR A 86 2.60 -15.02 7.89
C TYR A 86 1.75 -13.88 8.50
N PRO A 87 2.32 -12.67 8.70
CA PRO A 87 1.67 -11.62 9.50
C PRO A 87 0.60 -10.82 8.73
N GLY A 88 0.24 -11.23 7.52
CA GLY A 88 -0.85 -10.65 6.76
C GLY A 88 -0.41 -9.79 5.55
N PRO A 89 -1.00 -8.59 5.35
CA PRO A 89 -0.94 -7.89 4.05
C PRO A 89 0.49 -7.49 3.66
N GLY A 90 1.03 -8.12 2.60
CA GLY A 90 2.39 -7.93 2.11
C GLY A 90 2.47 -7.03 0.89
N ALA A 91 1.70 -5.93 0.86
CA ALA A 91 1.59 -5.06 -0.31
C ALA A 91 1.16 -5.79 -1.63
N GLY A 92 0.42 -6.89 -1.54
CA GLY A 92 0.05 -7.72 -2.70
C GLY A 92 1.14 -8.68 -3.18
N ARG A 93 2.22 -8.81 -2.40
CA ARG A 93 3.28 -9.81 -2.58
C ARG A 93 3.40 -10.67 -1.34
N SER A 94 3.95 -11.87 -1.50
CA SER A 94 4.43 -12.65 -0.35
C SER A 94 5.64 -11.94 0.27
N THR A 95 5.66 -11.83 1.60
CA THR A 95 6.65 -11.07 2.37
C THR A 95 7.01 -11.84 3.65
N HIS A 96 7.91 -11.30 4.48
CA HIS A 96 8.27 -11.92 5.76
C HIS A 96 8.86 -13.34 5.63
N PHE A 97 9.62 -13.60 4.56
CA PHE A 97 10.29 -14.88 4.33
C PHE A 97 11.28 -15.26 5.44
N HIS A 98 11.78 -14.28 6.21
CA HIS A 98 12.63 -14.52 7.37
C HIS A 98 11.91 -15.24 8.53
N LEU A 99 10.58 -15.35 8.49
CA LEU A 99 9.77 -16.10 9.46
C LEU A 99 9.55 -17.58 9.06
N LEU A 100 10.08 -18.00 7.90
CA LEU A 100 9.96 -19.38 7.45
C LEU A 100 10.80 -20.33 8.30
N LYS A 101 10.21 -21.47 8.65
CA LYS A 101 10.93 -22.62 9.21
C LYS A 101 10.96 -23.74 8.19
N ALA A 102 12.16 -24.20 7.85
CA ALA A 102 12.35 -25.32 6.94
C ALA A 102 11.82 -26.62 7.55
N ALA A 103 11.29 -27.50 6.71
CA ALA A 103 11.03 -28.89 7.08
C ALA A 103 12.36 -29.59 7.39
N ARG A 104 12.35 -30.42 8.44
CA ARG A 104 13.50 -31.27 8.81
C ARG A 104 13.44 -32.59 8.06
#